data_AF-A0A1H7AXD6-F1
#
_entry.id   AF-A0A1H7AXD6-F1
#
_cell.length_a   1.000
_cell.length_b   1.000
_cell.length_c   1.000
_cell.angle_alpha   90.00
_cell.angle_beta   90.00
_cell.angle_gamma   90.00
#
_symmetry.space_group_name_H-M   'P 1'
#
loop_
_entity.id
_entity.type
_entity.pdbx_description
1 polymer ?
#
loop_
_entity_poly.entity_id
_entity_poly.type
_entity_poly.pdbx_seq_one_letter_code
_entity_poly.pdbx_strand_id
1 'polypeptide(L)'
;MEYFREPSNKIQAGFALNAGKLLNQYRTLTTNLQPMENYDSTLTICVLQSLLANCAELLDAMSSSQKKIWSENVHEVPRRRGITSSFIVDNTFPTEVTYADFVKHLRNALSHPTSTEKTPNHPATGYTTLPDDSGVISRFRFTDSPWVDRGRIHSRYSSSDLKKMETIISSFQGKHGDIGLEIKKKQQTGKYEIFRNNKIYLPVFIAELSLASLTELAIELANHLAQPVIEGWNGISIQRLVG
;
A
#
# COMPACT_ATOMS: atom_id res chain seq x y z
N MET A 1 20.20 16.74 -1.52
CA MET A 1 19.64 15.55 -2.17
C MET A 1 19.68 15.74 -3.68
N GLU A 2 20.62 15.08 -4.35
CA GLU A 2 20.83 15.20 -5.81
C GLU A 2 19.67 14.63 -6.63
N TYR A 3 19.06 13.54 -6.17
CA TYR A 3 17.97 12.85 -6.88
C TYR A 3 16.82 13.81 -7.25
N PHE A 4 16.26 14.56 -6.30
CA PHE A 4 15.13 15.47 -6.54
C PHE A 4 15.39 16.61 -7.55
N ARG A 5 16.65 16.81 -7.98
CA ARG A 5 17.03 17.83 -8.97
C ARG A 5 17.06 17.30 -10.40
N GLU A 6 16.92 15.98 -10.59
CA GLU A 6 16.85 15.39 -11.93
C GLU A 6 15.58 15.86 -12.68
N PRO A 7 15.66 16.12 -14.00
CA PRO A 7 14.52 16.59 -14.78
C PRO A 7 13.28 15.67 -14.70
N SER A 8 13.49 14.35 -14.62
CA SER A 8 12.43 13.34 -14.42
C SER A 8 11.64 13.55 -13.12
N ASN A 9 12.32 13.94 -12.04
CA ASN A 9 11.70 14.16 -10.74
C ASN A 9 10.89 15.45 -10.69
N LYS A 10 11.23 16.46 -11.50
CA LYS A 10 10.38 17.65 -11.67
C LYS A 10 9.07 17.32 -12.38
N ILE A 11 9.08 16.38 -13.33
CA ILE A 11 7.86 15.92 -14.01
C ILE A 11 6.96 15.17 -13.01
N GLN A 12 7.51 14.23 -12.25
CA GLN A 12 6.75 13.49 -11.23
C GLN A 12 6.21 14.42 -10.12
N ALA A 13 6.99 15.41 -9.69
CA ALA A 13 6.56 16.41 -8.72
C ALA A 13 5.45 17.33 -9.27
N GLY A 14 5.58 17.76 -10.53
CA GLY A 14 4.54 18.52 -11.22
C GLY A 14 3.25 17.72 -11.41
N PHE A 15 3.36 16.44 -11.74
CA PHE A 15 2.22 15.53 -11.79
C PHE A 15 1.54 15.42 -10.42
N ALA A 16 2.31 15.16 -9.36
CA ALA A 16 1.76 15.01 -8.01
C ALA A 16 1.03 16.28 -7.54
N LEU A 17 1.60 17.46 -7.82
CA LEU A 17 0.97 18.74 -7.53
C LEU A 17 -0.39 18.88 -8.22
N ASN A 18 -0.45 18.59 -9.52
CA ASN A 18 -1.67 18.74 -10.30
C ASN A 18 -2.72 17.68 -9.95
N ALA A 19 -2.31 16.45 -9.66
CA ALA A 19 -3.20 15.38 -9.20
C ALA A 19 -3.86 15.75 -7.86
N GLY A 20 -3.09 16.29 -6.91
CA GLY A 20 -3.63 16.79 -5.65
C GLY A 20 -4.56 17.99 -5.84
N LYS A 21 -4.19 18.96 -6.69
CA LYS A 21 -5.06 20.11 -7.02
C LYS A 21 -6.37 19.67 -7.66
N LEU A 22 -6.35 18.71 -8.57
CA LEU A 22 -7.54 18.15 -9.20
C LEU A 22 -8.48 17.56 -8.16
N LEU A 23 -7.94 16.77 -7.22
CA LEU A 23 -8.71 16.16 -6.14
C LEU A 23 -9.37 17.24 -5.26
N ASN A 24 -8.63 18.28 -4.87
CA ASN A 24 -9.18 19.37 -4.06
C ASN A 24 -10.22 20.22 -4.83
N GLN A 25 -9.95 20.52 -6.10
CA GLN A 25 -10.88 21.25 -6.95
C GLN A 25 -12.18 20.47 -7.13
N TYR A 26 -12.12 19.16 -7.36
CA TYR A 26 -13.29 18.32 -7.47
C TYR A 26 -14.15 18.39 -6.20
N ARG A 27 -13.54 18.20 -5.01
CA ARG A 27 -14.25 18.31 -3.72
C ARG A 27 -14.95 19.66 -3.55
N THR A 28 -14.29 20.74 -3.97
CA THR A 28 -14.86 22.09 -3.90
C THR A 28 -16.08 22.22 -4.81
N LEU A 29 -15.99 21.69 -6.04
CA LEU A 29 -17.09 21.72 -7.00
C LEU A 29 -18.27 20.82 -6.60
N THR A 30 -18.01 19.72 -5.89
CA THR A 30 -19.02 18.74 -5.49
C THR A 30 -19.56 18.95 -4.08
N THR A 31 -19.15 19.98 -3.35
CA THR A 31 -19.52 20.21 -1.94
C THR A 31 -21.03 20.24 -1.69
N ASN A 32 -21.83 20.67 -2.67
CA ASN A 32 -23.29 20.76 -2.56
C ASN A 32 -24.04 19.61 -3.24
N LEU A 33 -23.33 18.63 -3.80
CA LEU A 33 -23.95 17.45 -4.42
C LEU A 33 -24.29 16.40 -3.36
N GLN A 34 -25.32 15.59 -3.62
CA GLN A 34 -25.56 14.41 -2.80
C GLN A 34 -24.42 13.40 -2.99
N PRO A 35 -24.10 12.56 -1.98
CA PRO A 35 -23.02 11.58 -2.10
C PRO A 35 -23.19 10.59 -3.27
N MET A 36 -24.44 10.31 -3.67
CA MET A 36 -24.75 9.45 -4.83
C MET A 36 -24.46 10.11 -6.19
N GLU A 37 -24.34 11.44 -6.21
CA GLU A 37 -24.16 12.25 -7.42
C GLU A 37 -22.69 12.60 -7.67
N ASN A 38 -21.80 12.19 -6.77
CA ASN A 38 -20.37 12.45 -6.89
C ASN A 38 -19.58 11.17 -7.17
N TYR A 39 -18.40 11.35 -7.77
CA TYR A 39 -17.46 10.29 -8.13
C TYR A 39 -16.22 10.35 -7.23
N ASP A 40 -16.37 10.83 -5.99
CA ASP A 40 -15.26 11.09 -5.06
C ASP A 40 -14.42 9.83 -4.81
N SER A 41 -15.09 8.68 -4.68
CA SER A 41 -14.47 7.38 -4.47
C SER A 41 -13.57 6.96 -5.63
N THR A 42 -14.09 6.98 -6.85
CA THR A 42 -13.36 6.66 -8.07
C THR A 42 -12.18 7.61 -8.29
N LEU A 43 -12.42 8.92 -8.19
CA LEU A 43 -11.36 9.92 -8.39
C LEU A 43 -10.24 9.75 -7.34
N THR A 44 -10.61 9.58 -6.07
CA THR A 44 -9.64 9.39 -4.98
C THR A 44 -8.79 8.15 -5.23
N ILE A 45 -9.39 7.02 -5.62
CA ILE A 45 -8.66 5.78 -5.90
C ILE A 45 -7.72 5.95 -7.10
N CYS A 46 -8.17 6.58 -8.19
CA CYS A 46 -7.31 6.83 -9.36
C CYS A 46 -6.12 7.73 -9.02
N VAL A 47 -6.36 8.85 -8.32
CA VAL A 47 -5.30 9.77 -7.89
C VAL A 47 -4.33 9.06 -6.95
N LEU A 48 -4.85 8.33 -5.95
CA LEU A 48 -4.02 7.62 -4.98
C LEU A 48 -3.17 6.53 -5.66
N GLN A 49 -3.73 5.78 -6.61
CA GLN A 49 -2.98 4.77 -7.36
C GLN A 49 -1.77 5.38 -8.08
N SER A 50 -1.94 6.53 -8.75
CA SER A 50 -0.82 7.22 -9.42
C SER A 50 0.20 7.78 -8.42
N LEU A 51 -0.26 8.38 -7.32
CA LEU A 51 0.64 8.94 -6.29
C LEU A 51 1.46 7.85 -5.60
N LEU A 52 0.86 6.70 -5.30
CA LEU A 52 1.56 5.56 -4.71
C LEU A 52 2.57 4.93 -5.67
N ALA A 53 2.25 4.89 -6.98
CA ALA A 53 3.21 4.45 -7.99
C ALA A 53 4.44 5.37 -8.02
N ASN A 54 4.23 6.69 -8.09
CA ASN A 54 5.31 7.67 -8.02
C ASN A 54 6.10 7.57 -6.72
N CYS A 55 5.42 7.37 -5.59
CA CYS A 55 6.06 7.22 -4.29
C CYS A 55 6.94 5.97 -4.23
N ALA A 56 6.47 4.84 -4.77
CA ALA A 56 7.24 3.61 -4.81
C ALA A 56 8.49 3.73 -5.70
N GLU A 57 8.37 4.35 -6.88
CA GLU A 57 9.52 4.60 -7.77
C GLU A 57 10.55 5.52 -7.12
N LEU A 58 10.09 6.59 -6.49
CA LEU A 58 10.94 7.50 -5.71
C LEU A 58 11.66 6.76 -4.59
N LEU A 59 10.93 5.95 -3.82
CA LEU A 59 11.50 5.13 -2.75
C LEU A 59 12.55 4.17 -3.32
N ASP A 60 12.30 3.48 -4.40
CA ASP A 60 13.26 2.53 -4.97
C ASP A 60 14.56 3.21 -5.41
N ALA A 61 14.48 4.45 -5.91
CA ALA A 61 15.64 5.22 -6.36
C ALA A 61 16.40 5.95 -5.23
N MET A 62 15.79 6.17 -4.06
CA MET A 62 16.47 6.78 -2.92
C MET A 62 17.59 5.91 -2.35
N SER A 63 18.69 6.55 -1.94
CA SER A 63 19.74 5.89 -1.15
C SER A 63 19.27 5.61 0.28
N SER A 64 19.94 4.67 0.97
CA SER A 64 19.57 4.29 2.35
C SER A 64 19.58 5.48 3.32
N SER A 65 20.48 6.45 3.14
CA SER A 65 20.52 7.65 4.00
C SER A 65 19.33 8.59 3.77
N GLN A 66 18.74 8.58 2.57
CA GLN A 66 17.56 9.37 2.22
C GLN A 66 16.25 8.70 2.68
N LYS A 67 16.26 7.37 2.83
CA LYS A 67 15.10 6.57 3.27
C LYS A 67 14.80 6.67 4.76
N LYS A 68 15.66 7.31 5.56
CA LYS A 68 15.59 7.28 7.03
C LYS A 68 14.17 7.53 7.58
N ILE A 69 13.47 8.54 7.08
CA ILE A 69 12.12 8.90 7.55
C ILE A 69 11.06 7.90 7.07
N TRP A 70 11.26 7.29 5.90
CA TRP A 70 10.37 6.28 5.34
C TRP A 70 10.53 4.91 5.99
N SER A 71 11.71 4.65 6.55
CA SER A 71 12.03 3.47 7.35
C SER A 71 11.60 3.59 8.81
N GLU A 72 11.00 4.70 9.22
CA GLU A 72 10.37 4.81 10.54
C GLU A 72 9.09 3.97 10.57
N ASN A 73 8.80 3.42 11.75
CA ASN A 73 7.55 2.72 12.01
C ASN A 73 6.35 3.67 11.87
N VAL A 74 5.23 3.12 11.41
CA VAL A 74 3.96 3.83 11.42
C VAL A 74 3.53 4.01 12.88
N HIS A 75 3.19 5.24 13.25
CA HIS A 75 2.76 5.61 14.59
C HIS A 75 1.47 6.42 14.53
N GLU A 76 0.73 6.47 15.64
CA GLU A 76 -0.51 7.27 15.74
C GLU A 76 -0.27 8.78 15.71
N VAL A 77 0.78 9.25 16.39
CA VAL A 77 1.04 10.67 16.62
C VAL A 77 2.52 11.01 16.45
N PRO A 78 2.85 12.10 15.72
CA PRO A 78 1.97 12.84 14.82
C PRO A 78 1.63 12.00 13.58
N ARG A 79 0.41 12.15 13.03
CA ARG A 79 0.02 11.55 11.74
C ARG A 79 0.94 12.11 10.65
N ARG A 80 2.03 11.41 10.33
CA ARG A 80 2.95 11.83 9.27
C ARG A 80 2.38 11.35 7.94
N ARG A 81 2.24 12.28 6.99
CA ARG A 81 1.84 11.97 5.60
C ARG A 81 0.45 11.31 5.51
N GLY A 82 -0.43 11.59 6.46
CA GLY A 82 -1.78 11.01 6.52
C GLY A 82 -1.82 9.52 6.82
N ILE A 83 -0.72 8.86 7.20
CA ILE A 83 -0.68 7.42 7.53
C ILE A 83 -0.71 7.24 9.06
N THR A 84 -1.49 6.27 9.53
CA THR A 84 -1.64 5.94 10.96
C THR A 84 -1.70 4.43 11.17
N SER A 85 -1.30 3.95 12.36
CA SER A 85 -1.37 2.51 12.68
C SER A 85 -2.80 2.02 12.81
N SER A 86 -3.76 2.89 13.16
CA SER A 86 -5.19 2.57 13.26
C SER A 86 -5.83 2.11 11.95
N PHE A 87 -5.18 2.37 10.81
CA PHE A 87 -5.61 1.85 9.51
C PHE A 87 -5.28 0.37 9.32
N ILE A 88 -4.30 -0.16 10.07
CA ILE A 88 -3.84 -1.53 9.92
C ILE A 88 -4.74 -2.45 10.75
N VAL A 89 -5.57 -3.24 10.06
CA VAL A 89 -6.50 -4.17 10.68
C VAL A 89 -5.83 -5.50 11.01
N ASP A 90 -4.94 -5.96 10.12
CA ASP A 90 -4.17 -7.19 10.31
C ASP A 90 -2.80 -7.05 9.63
N ASN A 91 -1.77 -7.61 10.26
CA ASN A 91 -0.44 -7.71 9.70
C ASN A 91 0.24 -8.97 10.24
N THR A 92 0.38 -9.98 9.38
CA THR A 92 1.08 -11.22 9.74
C THR A 92 2.54 -11.22 9.33
N PHE A 93 3.03 -10.16 8.65
CA PHE A 93 4.47 -9.99 8.43
C PHE A 93 5.17 -9.80 9.78
N PRO A 94 6.34 -10.44 10.01
CA PRO A 94 6.93 -10.48 11.33
C PRO A 94 7.84 -9.27 11.62
N THR A 95 7.47 -8.12 11.06
CA THR A 95 8.17 -6.85 11.24
C THR A 95 7.14 -5.77 11.53
N GLU A 96 7.53 -4.78 12.34
CA GLU A 96 6.74 -3.56 12.46
C GLU A 96 6.60 -2.89 11.09
N VAL A 97 5.43 -2.31 10.84
CA VAL A 97 5.13 -1.71 9.53
C VAL A 97 5.75 -0.34 9.49
N THR A 98 6.67 -0.12 8.54
CA THR A 98 7.22 1.20 8.26
C THR A 98 6.32 1.99 7.30
N TYR A 99 6.52 3.31 7.18
CA TYR A 99 5.80 4.11 6.19
C TYR A 99 6.05 3.61 4.75
N ALA A 100 7.28 3.17 4.44
CA ALA A 100 7.62 2.57 3.15
C ALA A 100 6.85 1.27 2.91
N ASP A 101 6.76 0.40 3.92
CA ASP A 101 6.02 -0.85 3.82
C ASP A 101 4.52 -0.59 3.62
N PHE A 102 3.94 0.35 4.37
CA PHE A 102 2.54 0.75 4.22
C PHE A 102 2.23 1.21 2.78
N VAL A 103 3.02 2.15 2.23
CA VAL A 103 2.88 2.62 0.85
C VAL A 103 2.98 1.47 -0.15
N LYS A 104 3.95 0.57 0.05
CA LYS A 104 4.15 -0.59 -0.82
C LYS A 104 2.95 -1.54 -0.80
N HIS A 105 2.45 -1.87 0.39
CA HIS A 105 1.29 -2.74 0.54
C HIS A 105 0.03 -2.13 -0.09
N LEU A 106 -0.24 -0.84 0.15
CA LEU A 106 -1.36 -0.15 -0.49
C LEU A 106 -1.23 -0.13 -2.02
N ARG A 107 -0.04 0.15 -2.56
CA ARG A 107 0.21 0.15 -4.01
C ARG A 107 -0.05 -1.24 -4.62
N ASN A 108 0.44 -2.29 -3.98
CA ASN A 108 0.23 -3.66 -4.42
C ASN A 108 -1.27 -4.00 -4.44
N ALA A 109 -1.99 -3.68 -3.36
CA ALA A 109 -3.44 -3.90 -3.27
C ALA A 109 -4.21 -3.12 -4.36
N LEU A 110 -3.91 -1.83 -4.55
CA LEU A 110 -4.58 -0.97 -5.52
C LEU A 110 -4.40 -1.39 -6.98
N SER A 111 -3.35 -2.14 -7.29
CA SER A 111 -3.08 -2.65 -8.64
C SER A 111 -4.05 -3.78 -9.05
N HIS A 112 -4.88 -4.27 -8.11
CA HIS A 112 -5.75 -5.43 -8.30
C HIS A 112 -7.14 -5.16 -7.70
N PRO A 113 -8.09 -4.55 -8.44
CA PRO A 113 -9.48 -4.47 -7.98
C PRO A 113 -10.05 -5.89 -7.80
N THR A 114 -10.72 -6.14 -6.67
CA THR A 114 -11.30 -7.44 -6.33
C THR A 114 -12.79 -7.33 -6.03
N SER A 115 -13.57 -8.32 -6.48
CA SER A 115 -15.01 -8.38 -6.18
C SER A 115 -15.25 -8.71 -4.71
N THR A 116 -16.21 -8.04 -4.08
CA THR A 116 -16.74 -8.39 -2.75
C THR A 116 -17.35 -9.80 -2.69
N GLU A 117 -17.88 -10.29 -3.83
CA GLU A 117 -18.73 -11.47 -3.91
C GLU A 117 -18.00 -12.82 -3.83
N LYS A 118 -16.70 -12.86 -4.14
CA LYS A 118 -15.92 -14.09 -4.06
C LYS A 118 -15.20 -14.13 -2.74
N THR A 119 -15.77 -14.84 -1.76
CA THR A 119 -15.04 -15.23 -0.53
C THR A 119 -13.90 -16.17 -0.95
N PRO A 120 -12.68 -15.66 -1.09
CA PRO A 120 -11.59 -16.50 -1.56
C PRO A 120 -11.17 -17.42 -0.41
N ASN A 121 -10.66 -18.61 -0.74
CA ASN A 121 -10.17 -19.53 0.30
C ASN A 121 -9.03 -18.91 1.14
N HIS A 122 -8.31 -17.96 0.55
CA HIS A 122 -7.22 -17.21 1.18
C HIS A 122 -7.33 -15.72 0.84
N PRO A 123 -6.87 -14.81 1.73
CA PRO A 123 -6.86 -13.37 1.45
C PRO A 123 -5.97 -13.10 0.24
N ALA A 124 -6.57 -12.67 -0.87
CA ALA A 124 -5.87 -12.36 -2.12
C ALA A 124 -5.45 -10.90 -2.14
N THR A 125 -4.31 -10.58 -2.76
CA THR A 125 -3.94 -9.19 -3.00
C THR A 125 -5.02 -8.48 -3.81
N GLY A 126 -5.44 -7.32 -3.32
CA GLY A 126 -6.39 -6.46 -3.98
C GLY A 126 -7.07 -5.46 -3.07
N TYR A 127 -7.98 -4.67 -3.63
CA TYR A 127 -8.84 -3.80 -2.84
C TYR A 127 -10.31 -4.00 -3.17
N THR A 128 -11.16 -3.67 -2.21
CA THR A 128 -12.61 -3.77 -2.32
C THR A 128 -13.30 -2.72 -1.43
N THR A 129 -14.59 -2.51 -1.62
CA THR A 129 -15.39 -1.62 -0.77
C THR A 129 -16.04 -2.40 0.35
N LEU A 130 -16.21 -1.76 1.51
CA LEU A 130 -16.95 -2.35 2.62
C LEU A 130 -18.36 -1.76 2.63
N PRO A 131 -19.43 -2.58 2.53
CA PRO A 131 -20.79 -2.09 2.54
C PRO A 131 -21.17 -1.57 3.93
N ASP A 132 -21.99 -0.53 3.98
CA ASP A 132 -22.56 0.07 5.18
C ASP A 132 -24.07 0.36 5.05
N ASP A 133 -24.74 -0.33 4.12
CA ASP A 133 -26.16 -0.20 3.77
C ASP A 133 -26.61 1.20 3.30
N SER A 134 -25.70 2.18 3.21
CA SER A 134 -26.03 3.54 2.73
C SER A 134 -26.21 3.61 1.20
N GLY A 135 -25.75 2.59 0.48
CA GLY A 135 -25.65 2.59 -0.98
C GLY A 135 -24.53 3.48 -1.53
N VAL A 136 -23.70 4.07 -0.65
CA VAL A 136 -22.55 4.91 -0.99
C VAL A 136 -21.25 4.20 -0.58
N ILE A 137 -20.18 4.43 -1.33
CA ILE A 137 -18.86 3.91 -0.98
C ILE A 137 -18.23 4.81 0.09
N SER A 138 -18.26 4.37 1.35
CA SER A 138 -17.69 5.12 2.48
C SER A 138 -16.35 4.57 2.96
N ARG A 139 -16.05 3.29 2.71
CA ARG A 139 -14.88 2.58 3.22
C ARG A 139 -14.30 1.60 2.21
N PHE A 140 -12.99 1.44 2.30
CA PHE A 140 -12.22 0.51 1.49
C PHE A 140 -11.41 -0.42 2.37
N ARG A 141 -11.24 -1.65 1.90
CA ARG A 141 -10.29 -2.62 2.43
C ARG A 141 -9.23 -2.91 1.38
N PHE A 142 -7.97 -2.83 1.79
CA PHE A 142 -6.78 -3.13 1.00
C PHE A 142 -6.14 -4.38 1.60
N THR A 143 -5.95 -5.41 0.79
CA THR A 143 -5.26 -6.64 1.17
C THR A 143 -4.00 -6.76 0.31
N ASP A 144 -2.86 -6.98 0.94
CA ASP A 144 -1.65 -7.42 0.24
C ASP A 144 -1.18 -8.76 0.81
N SER A 145 -1.20 -9.78 -0.03
CA SER A 145 -0.82 -11.15 0.28
C SER A 145 0.00 -11.70 -0.88
N PRO A 146 1.31 -11.42 -0.93
CA PRO A 146 2.16 -11.72 -2.08
C PRO A 146 2.28 -13.22 -2.39
N TRP A 147 1.80 -14.08 -1.49
CA TRP A 147 1.80 -15.54 -1.65
C TRP A 147 0.47 -16.09 -2.15
N VAL A 148 -0.55 -15.25 -2.33
CA VAL A 148 -1.88 -15.63 -2.78
C VAL A 148 -2.20 -14.93 -4.10
N ASP A 149 -2.57 -15.70 -5.11
CA ASP A 149 -3.07 -15.19 -6.38
C ASP A 149 -4.50 -15.66 -6.59
N ARG A 150 -5.42 -14.70 -6.79
CA ARG A 150 -6.85 -14.94 -7.00
C ARG A 150 -7.47 -15.92 -6.00
N GLY A 151 -7.08 -15.78 -4.73
CA GLY A 151 -7.61 -16.58 -3.61
C GLY A 151 -7.01 -17.98 -3.46
N ARG A 152 -5.92 -18.28 -4.19
CA ARG A 152 -5.20 -19.56 -4.14
C ARG A 152 -3.74 -19.31 -3.81
N ILE A 153 -3.09 -20.25 -3.11
CA ILE A 153 -1.64 -20.18 -2.89
C ILE A 153 -0.95 -20.15 -4.26
N HIS A 154 -0.21 -19.08 -4.53
CA HIS A 154 0.46 -18.89 -5.79
C HIS A 154 1.51 -20.00 -5.99
N SER A 155 1.64 -20.51 -7.22
CA SER A 155 2.48 -21.69 -7.55
C SER A 155 3.97 -21.53 -7.21
N ARG A 156 4.43 -20.28 -7.02
CA ARG A 156 5.75 -19.98 -6.48
C ARG A 156 5.92 -20.47 -5.05
N TYR A 157 4.87 -20.42 -4.23
CA TYR A 157 4.89 -20.71 -2.78
C TYR A 157 4.20 -22.05 -2.43
N SER A 158 3.91 -22.86 -3.46
CA SER A 158 3.49 -24.25 -3.31
C SER A 158 4.13 -25.07 -4.44
N SER A 159 5.11 -25.91 -4.10
CA SER A 159 5.93 -26.61 -5.09
C SER A 159 6.23 -28.05 -4.69
N SER A 160 6.41 -28.94 -5.66
CA SER A 160 6.95 -30.30 -5.42
C SER A 160 8.46 -30.31 -5.14
N ASP A 161 9.15 -29.20 -5.34
CA ASP A 161 10.58 -29.03 -5.09
C ASP A 161 10.83 -28.44 -3.70
N LEU A 162 11.44 -29.23 -2.81
CA LEU A 162 11.78 -28.82 -1.44
C LEU A 162 12.83 -27.70 -1.41
N LYS A 163 13.87 -27.76 -2.25
CA LYS A 163 14.96 -26.77 -2.26
C LYS A 163 14.46 -25.40 -2.66
N LYS A 164 13.51 -25.35 -3.60
CA LYS A 164 12.81 -24.11 -3.95
C LYS A 164 12.09 -23.50 -2.75
N MET A 165 11.40 -24.32 -1.96
CA MET A 165 10.69 -23.86 -0.77
C MET A 165 11.64 -23.41 0.34
N GLU A 166 12.76 -24.11 0.54
CA GLU A 166 13.83 -23.71 1.47
C GLU A 166 14.41 -22.34 1.09
N THR A 167 14.65 -22.10 -0.21
CA THR A 167 15.16 -20.82 -0.71
C THR A 167 14.17 -19.68 -0.44
N ILE A 168 12.88 -19.93 -0.65
CA ILE A 168 11.82 -18.94 -0.40
C ILE A 168 11.74 -18.60 1.09
N ILE A 169 11.72 -19.60 1.97
CA ILE A 169 11.67 -19.38 3.42
C ILE A 169 12.93 -18.66 3.89
N SER A 170 14.11 -19.09 3.42
CA SER A 170 15.38 -18.46 3.79
C SER A 170 15.44 -17.00 3.36
N SER A 171 14.96 -16.68 2.16
CA SER A 171 14.87 -15.29 1.68
C SER A 171 13.87 -14.47 2.48
N PHE A 172 12.72 -15.04 2.85
CA PHE A 172 11.71 -14.36 3.65
C PHE A 172 12.22 -14.09 5.07
N GLN A 173 12.78 -15.10 5.74
CA GLN A 173 13.36 -14.98 7.09
C GLN A 173 14.60 -14.08 7.10
N GLY A 174 15.42 -14.10 6.05
CA GLY A 174 16.56 -13.18 5.92
C GLY A 174 16.13 -11.71 5.85
N LYS A 175 14.93 -11.43 5.33
CA LYS A 175 14.38 -10.07 5.28
C LYS A 175 13.60 -9.68 6.53
N HIS A 176 12.84 -10.62 7.10
CA HIS A 176 11.84 -10.30 8.13
C HIS A 176 12.14 -10.92 9.51
N GLY A 177 13.27 -11.63 9.66
CA GLY A 177 13.61 -12.37 10.87
C GLY A 177 13.06 -13.81 10.88
N ASP A 178 13.66 -14.65 11.71
CA ASP A 178 13.21 -16.02 11.90
C ASP A 178 11.96 -16.07 12.79
N ILE A 179 10.87 -16.63 12.25
CA ILE A 179 9.58 -16.79 12.93
C ILE A 179 9.12 -18.24 13.05
N GLY A 180 10.04 -19.19 12.89
CA GLY A 180 9.75 -20.62 13.00
C GLY A 180 8.85 -21.12 11.86
N LEU A 181 9.19 -20.79 10.62
CA LEU A 181 8.50 -21.35 9.46
C LEU A 181 8.98 -22.77 9.18
N GLU A 182 8.03 -23.66 8.91
CA GLU A 182 8.28 -25.07 8.59
C GLU A 182 7.81 -25.39 7.17
N ILE A 183 8.51 -26.30 6.49
CA ILE A 183 8.06 -26.83 5.19
C ILE A 183 7.43 -28.19 5.42
N LYS A 184 6.17 -28.36 4.99
CA LYS A 184 5.48 -29.66 5.08
C LYS A 184 4.94 -30.08 3.73
N LYS A 185 5.08 -31.37 3.43
CA LYS A 185 4.51 -31.99 2.22
C LYS A 185 3.04 -32.33 2.47
N LYS A 186 2.13 -31.76 1.70
CA LYS A 186 0.72 -32.17 1.72
C LYS A 186 0.57 -33.54 1.06
N GLN A 187 0.01 -34.49 1.80
CA GLN A 187 -0.24 -35.84 1.28
C GLN A 187 -1.18 -35.84 0.06
N GLN A 188 -2.20 -34.98 0.07
CA GLN A 188 -3.21 -34.89 -0.99
C GLN A 188 -2.67 -34.40 -2.34
N THR A 189 -1.71 -33.47 -2.32
CA THR A 189 -1.21 -32.80 -3.54
C THR A 189 0.23 -33.20 -3.89
N GLY A 190 0.95 -33.83 -2.95
CA GLY A 190 2.38 -34.09 -3.05
C GLY A 190 3.26 -32.83 -3.02
N LYS A 191 2.68 -31.64 -2.83
CA LYS A 191 3.40 -30.36 -2.82
C LYS A 191 3.82 -29.97 -1.41
N TYR A 192 4.94 -29.28 -1.32
CA TYR A 192 5.40 -28.59 -0.13
C TYR A 192 4.72 -27.23 0.00
N GLU A 193 4.24 -26.94 1.21
CA GLU A 193 3.66 -25.67 1.61
C GLU A 193 4.35 -25.18 2.90
N ILE A 194 4.20 -23.89 3.19
CA ILE A 194 4.84 -23.22 4.33
C ILE A 194 3.85 -23.18 5.50
N PHE A 195 4.32 -23.59 6.68
CA PHE A 195 3.54 -23.68 7.90
C PHE A 195 4.16 -22.86 9.03
N ARG A 196 3.31 -22.40 9.94
CA ARG A 196 3.69 -21.86 11.24
C ARG A 196 2.69 -22.40 12.26
N ASN A 197 3.16 -22.98 13.36
CA ASN A 197 2.30 -23.56 14.41
C ASN A 197 1.24 -24.54 13.83
N ASN A 198 1.67 -25.46 12.95
CA ASN A 198 0.80 -26.45 12.28
C ASN A 198 -0.32 -25.88 11.39
N LYS A 199 -0.33 -24.57 11.09
CA LYS A 199 -1.26 -23.96 10.12
C LYS A 199 -0.49 -23.44 8.91
N ILE A 200 -1.13 -23.45 7.73
CA ILE A 200 -0.55 -22.84 6.53
C ILE A 200 -0.29 -21.37 6.85
N TYR A 201 0.92 -20.91 6.59
CA TYR A 201 1.33 -19.54 6.81
C TYR A 201 1.31 -18.77 5.48
N LEU A 202 0.58 -17.65 5.47
CA LEU A 202 0.50 -16.71 4.37
C LEU A 202 0.71 -15.30 4.96
N PRO A 203 1.77 -14.58 4.54
CA PRO A 203 1.97 -13.21 4.97
C PRO A 203 0.86 -12.35 4.34
N VAL A 204 0.13 -11.64 5.18
CA VAL A 204 -0.97 -10.77 4.79
C VAL A 204 -0.85 -9.45 5.54
N PHE A 205 -1.10 -8.38 4.81
CA PHE A 205 -1.30 -7.05 5.33
C PHE A 205 -2.71 -6.60 4.93
N ILE A 206 -3.50 -6.14 5.90
CA ILE A 206 -4.85 -5.63 5.69
C ILE A 206 -4.93 -4.22 6.26
N ALA A 207 -5.27 -3.26 5.41
CA ALA A 207 -5.60 -1.92 5.82
C ALA A 207 -7.05 -1.56 5.47
N GLU A 208 -7.69 -0.80 6.35
CA GLU A 208 -9.01 -0.24 6.12
C GLU A 208 -8.99 1.26 6.31
N LEU A 209 -9.57 1.96 5.34
CA LEU A 209 -9.61 3.41 5.35
C LEU A 209 -10.99 3.89 4.93
N SER A 210 -11.48 4.94 5.59
CA SER A 210 -12.62 5.69 5.08
C SER A 210 -12.23 6.43 3.81
N LEU A 211 -13.22 6.78 2.98
CA LEU A 211 -13.00 7.64 1.81
C LEU A 211 -12.32 8.95 2.21
N ALA A 212 -12.77 9.59 3.29
CA ALA A 212 -12.16 10.82 3.81
C ALA A 212 -10.66 10.62 4.15
N SER A 213 -10.33 9.51 4.83
CA SER A 213 -8.94 9.18 5.16
C SER A 213 -8.08 8.89 3.93
N LEU A 214 -8.64 8.26 2.88
CA LEU A 214 -7.94 8.04 1.62
C LEU A 214 -7.68 9.35 0.88
N THR A 215 -8.66 10.25 0.87
CA THR A 215 -8.52 11.58 0.27
C THR A 215 -7.44 12.38 0.99
N GLU A 216 -7.44 12.38 2.33
CA GLU A 216 -6.38 13.02 3.12
C GLU A 216 -5.00 12.42 2.83
N LEU A 217 -4.89 11.09 2.80
CA LEU A 217 -3.66 10.39 2.43
C LEU A 217 -3.18 10.81 1.04
N ALA A 218 -4.07 10.88 0.04
CA ALA A 218 -3.74 11.31 -1.31
C ALA A 218 -3.23 12.76 -1.33
N ILE A 219 -3.87 13.67 -0.61
CA ILE A 219 -3.43 15.08 -0.51
C ILE A 219 -2.06 15.19 0.17
N GLU A 220 -1.84 14.45 1.25
CA GLU A 220 -0.57 14.44 1.97
C GLU A 220 0.57 13.85 1.12
N LEU A 221 0.32 12.76 0.40
CA LEU A 221 1.28 12.20 -0.56
C LEU A 221 1.56 13.18 -1.70
N ALA A 222 0.53 13.83 -2.25
CA ALA A 222 0.69 14.85 -3.29
C ALA A 222 1.57 16.00 -2.80
N ASN A 223 1.31 16.53 -1.60
CA ASN A 223 2.14 17.56 -0.97
C ASN A 223 3.59 17.10 -0.82
N HIS A 224 3.81 15.88 -0.32
CA HIS A 224 5.16 15.37 -0.13
C HIS A 224 5.93 15.20 -1.45
N LEU A 225 5.28 14.65 -2.47
CA LEU A 225 5.87 14.40 -3.78
C LEU A 225 6.06 15.68 -4.60
N ALA A 226 5.25 16.72 -4.36
CA ALA A 226 5.30 17.99 -5.07
C ALA A 226 6.43 18.92 -4.61
N GLN A 227 7.06 18.69 -3.47
CA GLN A 227 8.09 19.61 -2.94
C GLN A 227 9.20 20.01 -3.93
N PRO A 228 9.69 19.13 -4.83
CA PRO A 228 10.72 19.49 -5.82
C PRO A 228 10.31 20.58 -6.82
N VAL A 229 9.03 20.97 -6.90
CA VAL A 229 8.60 22.13 -7.71
C VAL A 229 9.03 23.47 -7.10
N ILE A 230 9.34 23.51 -5.80
CA ILE A 230 9.78 24.70 -5.10
C ILE A 230 11.25 24.94 -5.43
N GLU A 231 11.55 26.08 -6.02
CA GLU A 231 12.93 26.46 -6.32
C GLU A 231 13.76 26.56 -5.04
N GLY A 232 14.95 25.95 -5.04
CA GLY A 232 15.83 25.96 -3.87
C GLY A 232 15.38 25.07 -2.71
N TRP A 233 14.40 24.18 -2.89
CA TRP A 233 13.94 23.27 -1.83
C TRP A 233 15.10 22.50 -1.19
N ASN A 234 15.16 22.54 0.15
CA ASN A 234 16.26 21.97 0.94
C ASN A 234 16.18 20.44 1.11
N GLY A 235 15.11 19.80 0.65
CA GLY A 235 14.90 18.37 0.77
C GLY A 235 14.31 17.91 2.12
N ILE A 236 14.12 18.83 3.07
CA ILE A 236 13.73 18.48 4.44
C ILE A 236 12.38 19.10 4.80
N SER A 237 12.21 20.38 4.49
CA SER A 237 10.97 21.11 4.77
C SER A 237 9.81 20.58 3.93
N ILE A 238 8.60 20.49 4.49
CA ILE A 238 7.41 20.19 3.71
C ILE A 238 6.51 21.43 3.76
N GLN A 239 6.24 22.03 2.60
CA GLN A 239 5.26 23.09 2.46
C GLN A 239 3.95 22.53 1.93
N ARG A 240 2.81 23.01 2.45
CA ARG A 240 1.50 22.62 1.92
C ARG A 240 1.23 23.36 0.62
N LEU A 241 1.29 22.64 -0.49
CA LEU A 241 1.08 23.14 -1.86
C LEU A 241 -0.33 22.81 -2.39
N VAL A 242 -0.97 21.80 -1.81
CA VAL A 242 -2.34 21.37 -2.06
C VAL A 242 -3.13 21.58 -0.76
N GLY A 243 -4.07 22.52 -0.82
CA GLY A 243 -5.00 22.86 0.25
C GLY A 243 -6.14 21.87 0.33
#